data_AF-A0A2S8YM20-F1
#
_entry.id   AF-A0A2S8YM20-F1
#
_cell.length_a   1.000
_cell.length_b   1.000
_cell.length_c   1.000
_cell.angle_alpha   90.00
_cell.angle_beta   90.00
_cell.angle_gamma   90.00
#
_symmetry.space_group_name_H-M   'P 1'
#
loop_
_entity.id
_entity.type
_entity.pdbx_description
1 polymer ?
#
loop_
_entity_poly.entity_id
_entity_poly.type
_entity_poly.pdbx_seq_one_letter_code
_entity_poly.pdbx_strand_id
1 'polypeptide(L)'
;MDARHTVNTAQTRDIHFDCTGCGKCCTGHHVPLTLSEARQWTGAGGQVIVLVEAFMADGLGLPADQREHALRRSWPVPCGSTEAHVAITFAAFNPERCRNLDADDRCTIYELRPLVCRIYPMEINPHIPLRPDAKDCPADAWQSGPVLIHGTQLVDHRLAQLIEQSRQADRDDIRGKVAICQALGIDTSALKGNGFTAYLPNTQALDQALRQVNATAEIAAWTLHVVDPELCEQLTASGAQVRSEGADYYSFIGF
;
A
#
# COMPACT_ATOMS: atom_id res chain seq x y z
N MET A 1 -22.51 -6.80 8.78
CA MET A 1 -22.15 -5.75 7.82
C MET A 1 -21.84 -6.45 6.51
N ASP A 2 -22.62 -6.13 5.46
CA ASP A 2 -22.73 -6.93 4.24
C ASP A 2 -21.52 -6.72 3.33
N ALA A 3 -20.81 -7.79 2.97
CA ALA A 3 -19.58 -7.80 2.19
C ALA A 3 -19.78 -7.45 0.68
N ARG A 4 -20.83 -6.69 0.36
CA ARG A 4 -21.34 -6.47 -1.00
C ARG A 4 -21.17 -5.07 -1.56
N HIS A 5 -20.45 -4.17 -0.90
CA HIS A 5 -20.25 -2.80 -1.38
C HIS A 5 -18.78 -2.52 -1.71
N THR A 6 -18.26 -3.14 -2.77
CA THR A 6 -17.20 -2.52 -3.59
C THR A 6 -17.93 -1.78 -4.70
N VAL A 7 -18.31 -0.54 -4.44
CA VAL A 7 -19.22 0.20 -5.32
C VAL A 7 -18.41 0.82 -6.45
N ASN A 8 -18.51 0.25 -7.65
CA ASN A 8 -18.17 0.97 -8.87
C ASN A 8 -19.33 1.92 -9.21
N THR A 9 -19.33 3.12 -8.65
CA THR A 9 -20.48 4.05 -8.73
C THR A 9 -20.64 4.77 -10.07
N ALA A 10 -19.77 4.52 -11.06
CA ALA A 10 -19.64 5.41 -12.21
C ALA A 10 -20.26 4.90 -13.53
N GLN A 11 -20.47 3.60 -13.74
CA GLN A 11 -20.99 3.10 -15.03
C GLN A 11 -21.93 1.90 -14.87
N THR A 12 -23.16 2.04 -15.35
CA THR A 12 -24.20 0.99 -15.42
C THR A 12 -23.96 -0.02 -16.55
N ARG A 13 -22.68 -0.31 -16.87
CA ARG A 13 -22.28 -1.21 -17.95
C ARG A 13 -21.41 -2.33 -17.43
N ASP A 14 -21.44 -3.45 -18.14
CA ASP A 14 -20.59 -4.59 -17.83
C ASP A 14 -19.14 -4.23 -18.13
N ILE A 15 -18.25 -4.57 -17.19
CA ILE A 15 -16.80 -4.47 -17.37
C ILE A 15 -16.28 -5.90 -17.48
N HIS A 16 -15.59 -6.18 -18.57
CA HIS A 16 -14.85 -7.42 -18.78
C HIS A 16 -13.37 -7.20 -18.48
N PHE A 17 -12.67 -8.27 -18.11
CA PHE A 17 -11.22 -8.22 -18.00
C PHE A 17 -10.59 -9.60 -18.23
N ASP A 18 -9.53 -9.62 -19.03
CA ASP A 18 -8.59 -10.74 -19.12
C ASP A 18 -7.14 -10.24 -19.21
N CYS A 19 -6.24 -10.88 -18.47
CA CYS A 19 -4.83 -10.51 -18.48
C CYS A 19 -4.17 -10.99 -19.79
N THR A 20 -3.78 -10.06 -20.65
CA THR A 20 -3.17 -10.39 -21.96
C THR A 20 -1.70 -10.79 -21.90
N GLY A 21 -1.06 -10.76 -20.72
CA GLY A 21 0.38 -11.01 -20.58
C GLY A 21 1.27 -9.90 -21.15
N CYS A 22 0.75 -8.68 -21.35
CA CYS A 22 1.47 -7.58 -21.97
C CYS A 22 2.62 -6.95 -21.15
N GLY A 23 2.86 -7.40 -19.91
CA GLY A 23 3.95 -6.91 -19.05
C GLY A 23 3.81 -5.49 -18.48
N LYS A 24 2.85 -4.67 -18.96
CA LYS A 24 2.74 -3.24 -18.60
C LYS A 24 2.53 -2.99 -17.10
N CYS A 25 1.49 -3.56 -16.50
CA CYS A 25 1.24 -3.43 -15.05
C CYS A 25 2.29 -4.12 -14.17
N CYS A 26 3.19 -4.91 -14.77
CA CYS A 26 4.29 -5.60 -14.11
C CYS A 26 5.64 -4.88 -14.29
N THR A 27 5.68 -3.70 -14.92
CA THR A 27 6.92 -2.97 -15.23
C THR A 27 6.84 -1.56 -14.67
N GLY A 28 7.80 -1.17 -13.84
CA GLY A 28 7.83 0.18 -13.23
C GLY A 28 6.79 0.40 -12.12
N HIS A 29 6.12 -0.67 -11.66
CA HIS A 29 5.14 -0.60 -10.56
C HIS A 29 5.64 -1.35 -9.34
N HIS A 30 5.66 -0.68 -8.20
CA HIS A 30 5.85 -1.32 -6.92
C HIS A 30 4.60 -2.15 -6.57
N VAL A 31 4.82 -3.38 -6.09
CA VAL A 31 3.74 -4.34 -5.81
C VAL A 31 3.57 -4.44 -4.30
N PRO A 32 2.50 -3.87 -3.70
CA PRO A 32 2.24 -4.04 -2.28
C PRO A 32 2.25 -5.51 -1.85
N LEU A 33 2.91 -5.77 -0.73
CA LEU A 33 3.11 -7.09 -0.15
C LEU A 33 2.48 -7.12 1.25
N THR A 34 1.83 -8.23 1.56
CA THR A 34 1.62 -8.63 2.96
C THR A 34 2.96 -8.91 3.63
N LEU A 35 2.98 -8.99 4.96
CA LEU A 35 4.20 -9.33 5.69
C LEU A 35 4.72 -10.72 5.32
N SER A 36 3.82 -11.66 5.09
CA SER A 36 4.16 -13.02 4.66
C SER A 36 4.77 -13.04 3.26
N GLU A 37 4.26 -12.21 2.35
CA GLU A 37 4.78 -12.08 0.99
C GLU A 37 6.09 -11.30 0.95
N ALA A 38 6.26 -10.29 1.81
CA ALA A 38 7.53 -9.59 1.96
C ALA A 38 8.65 -10.56 2.36
N ARG A 39 8.40 -11.48 3.31
CA ARG A 39 9.35 -12.55 3.68
C ARG A 39 9.71 -13.44 2.49
N GLN A 40 8.71 -13.88 1.73
CA GLN A 40 8.94 -14.74 0.56
C GLN A 40 9.73 -13.99 -0.51
N TRP A 41 9.38 -12.73 -0.76
CA TRP A 41 10.00 -11.88 -1.76
C TRP A 41 11.46 -11.60 -1.43
N THR A 42 11.78 -11.20 -0.19
CA THR A 42 13.16 -11.00 0.28
C THR A 42 13.95 -12.30 0.28
N GLY A 43 13.35 -13.40 0.73
CA GLY A 43 13.97 -14.73 0.74
C GLY A 43 14.33 -15.25 -0.65
N ALA A 44 13.57 -14.84 -1.68
CA ALA A 44 13.89 -15.14 -3.08
C ALA A 44 14.96 -14.19 -3.68
N GLY A 45 15.49 -13.24 -2.90
CA GLY A 45 16.47 -12.23 -3.33
C GLY A 45 15.85 -10.95 -3.90
N GLY A 46 14.56 -10.71 -3.65
CA GLY A 46 13.87 -9.49 -4.08
C GLY A 46 14.10 -8.33 -3.12
N GLN A 47 14.14 -7.11 -3.65
CA GLN A 47 14.19 -5.89 -2.84
C GLN A 47 12.77 -5.42 -2.49
N VAL A 48 12.64 -4.78 -1.34
CA VAL A 48 11.38 -4.22 -0.83
C VAL A 48 11.61 -2.74 -0.53
N ILE A 49 10.72 -1.90 -1.04
CA ILE A 49 10.59 -0.49 -0.69
C ILE A 49 9.53 -0.36 0.40
N VAL A 50 9.77 0.51 1.38
CA VAL A 50 8.84 0.82 2.46
C VAL A 50 8.33 2.24 2.24
N LEU A 51 7.02 2.36 2.02
CA LEU A 51 6.33 3.64 1.88
C LEU A 51 5.54 3.91 3.15
N VAL A 52 5.72 5.10 3.72
CA VAL A 52 5.05 5.49 4.97
C VAL A 52 4.31 6.81 4.81
N GLU A 53 3.06 6.81 5.23
CA GLU A 53 2.20 7.98 5.39
C GLU A 53 1.50 7.91 6.75
N ALA A 54 1.10 9.05 7.29
CA ALA A 54 0.42 9.12 8.57
C ALA A 54 -0.63 10.24 8.57
N PHE A 55 -1.60 10.11 9.45
CA PHE A 55 -2.60 11.14 9.70
C PHE A 55 -2.75 11.36 11.20
N MET A 56 -3.22 12.53 11.59
CA MET A 56 -3.36 12.87 12.99
C MET A 56 -4.63 12.25 13.60
N ALA A 57 -4.63 12.01 14.91
CA ALA A 57 -5.79 11.44 15.61
C ALA A 57 -7.07 12.30 15.47
N ASP A 58 -6.91 13.62 15.31
CA ASP A 58 -7.99 14.58 15.04
C ASP A 58 -8.53 14.51 13.61
N GLY A 59 -7.90 13.74 12.72
CA GLY A 59 -8.28 13.55 11.32
C GLY A 59 -7.52 14.43 10.33
N LEU A 60 -6.58 15.28 10.76
CA LEU A 60 -5.75 16.06 9.84
C LEU A 60 -4.96 15.14 8.91
N GLY A 61 -5.03 15.41 7.60
CA GLY A 61 -4.46 14.56 6.54
C GLY A 61 -5.41 13.45 6.03
N LEU A 62 -6.69 13.43 6.45
CA LEU A 62 -7.61 12.34 6.10
C LEU A 62 -9.01 12.85 5.70
N PRO A 63 -9.46 12.62 4.45
CA PRO A 63 -10.85 12.83 4.07
C PRO A 63 -11.80 12.01 4.95
N ALA A 64 -12.92 12.62 5.37
CA ALA A 64 -13.83 12.04 6.35
C ALA A 64 -14.42 10.68 5.93
N ASP A 65 -14.71 10.52 4.63
CA ASP A 65 -15.26 9.30 4.04
C ASP A 65 -14.25 8.14 3.99
N GLN A 66 -12.95 8.43 4.02
CA GLN A 66 -11.88 7.42 4.03
C GLN A 66 -11.42 7.03 5.44
N ARG A 67 -11.96 7.69 6.48
CA ARG A 67 -11.45 7.59 7.85
C ARG A 67 -11.48 6.18 8.41
N GLU A 68 -12.61 5.49 8.25
CA GLU A 68 -12.76 4.12 8.76
C GLU A 68 -11.75 3.18 8.09
N HIS A 69 -11.63 3.24 6.76
CA HIS A 69 -10.71 2.39 6.02
C HIS A 69 -9.25 2.65 6.42
N ALA A 70 -8.85 3.92 6.54
CA ALA A 70 -7.49 4.29 6.92
C ALA A 70 -7.15 3.87 8.36
N LEU A 71 -8.05 4.10 9.33
CA LEU A 71 -7.84 3.70 10.73
C LEU A 71 -7.65 2.20 10.90
N ARG A 72 -8.38 1.37 10.14
CA ARG A 72 -8.29 -0.09 10.27
C ARG A 72 -6.96 -0.66 9.81
N ARG A 73 -6.22 0.04 8.95
CA ARG A 73 -4.93 -0.39 8.40
C ARG A 73 -3.75 0.46 8.89
N SER A 74 -3.98 1.28 9.90
CA SER A 74 -2.95 2.11 10.53
C SER A 74 -2.74 1.70 11.98
N TRP A 75 -1.66 2.18 12.58
CA TRP A 75 -1.35 1.96 13.99
C TRP A 75 -1.02 3.28 14.67
N PRO A 76 -1.53 3.52 15.90
CA PRO A 76 -1.20 4.72 16.66
C PRO A 76 0.27 4.71 17.11
N VAL A 77 0.93 5.85 16.98
CA VAL A 77 2.33 6.06 17.39
C VAL A 77 2.49 7.42 18.07
N PRO A 78 3.35 7.54 19.11
CA PRO A 78 3.65 8.83 19.70
C PRO A 78 4.24 9.78 18.67
N CYS A 79 3.83 11.05 18.67
CA CYS A 79 4.34 12.09 17.77
C CYS A 79 4.35 13.43 18.52
N GLY A 80 5.50 13.84 19.05
CA GLY A 80 5.60 15.03 19.91
C GLY A 80 4.77 14.86 21.19
N SER A 81 3.85 15.79 21.44
CA SER A 81 2.89 15.73 22.57
C SER A 81 1.52 15.17 22.18
N THR A 82 1.39 14.62 20.97
CA THR A 82 0.16 14.05 20.42
C THR A 82 0.40 12.65 19.83
N GLU A 83 -0.57 12.12 19.10
CA GLU A 83 -0.53 10.82 18.44
C GLU A 83 -0.79 10.95 16.94
N ALA A 84 -0.01 10.21 16.15
CA ALA A 84 -0.25 10.01 14.73
C ALA A 84 -0.64 8.55 14.47
N HIS A 85 -1.41 8.32 13.42
CA HIS A 85 -1.71 6.98 12.92
C HIS A 85 -0.88 6.71 11.65
N VAL A 86 0.09 5.80 11.73
CA VAL A 86 0.95 5.45 10.60
C VAL A 86 0.36 4.30 9.79
N ALA A 87 0.33 4.46 8.47
CA ALA A 87 0.04 3.41 7.50
C ALA A 87 1.31 3.08 6.72
N ILE A 88 1.68 1.81 6.70
CA ILE A 88 2.95 1.34 6.14
C ILE A 88 2.69 0.35 5.01
N THR A 89 3.21 0.66 3.82
CA THR A 89 3.18 -0.23 2.68
C THR A 89 4.58 -0.79 2.43
N PHE A 90 4.73 -2.10 2.61
CA PHE A 90 5.89 -2.82 2.08
C PHE A 90 5.52 -3.20 0.65
N ALA A 91 6.37 -2.89 -0.31
CA ALA A 91 6.12 -3.22 -1.71
C ALA A 91 7.37 -3.81 -2.35
N ALA A 92 7.21 -4.76 -3.25
CA ALA A 92 8.29 -5.20 -4.11
C ALA A 92 8.85 -4.00 -4.89
N PHE A 93 10.15 -3.75 -4.75
CA PHE A 93 10.81 -2.66 -5.45
C PHE A 93 11.09 -3.08 -6.89
N ASN A 94 10.19 -2.67 -7.80
CA ASN A 94 10.30 -2.92 -9.24
C ASN A 94 10.30 -1.58 -10.01
N PRO A 95 11.43 -0.86 -10.08
CA PRO A 95 11.55 0.33 -10.92
C PRO A 95 11.56 -0.03 -12.42
N GLU A 96 11.90 -1.27 -12.74
CA GLU A 96 11.93 -1.82 -14.09
C GLU A 96 10.96 -3.01 -14.21
N ARG A 97 11.22 -3.89 -15.16
CA ARG A 97 10.47 -5.10 -15.42
C ARG A 97 10.50 -6.02 -14.19
N CYS A 98 9.33 -6.52 -13.76
CA CYS A 98 9.25 -7.46 -12.65
C CYS A 98 10.12 -8.69 -12.92
N ARG A 99 10.96 -9.05 -11.94
CA ARG A 99 11.92 -10.15 -12.00
C ARG A 99 11.31 -11.53 -12.27
N ASN A 100 9.99 -11.68 -12.10
CA ASN A 100 9.28 -12.92 -12.29
C ASN A 100 8.55 -12.99 -13.64
N LEU A 101 8.89 -12.14 -14.60
CA LEU A 101 8.39 -12.26 -15.96
C LEU A 101 9.36 -13.11 -16.81
N ASP A 102 8.84 -13.99 -17.66
CA ASP A 102 9.61 -14.81 -18.61
C ASP A 102 10.11 -13.98 -19.81
N ALA A 103 10.44 -14.56 -20.95
CA ALA A 103 10.83 -13.79 -22.14
C ALA A 103 9.63 -13.17 -22.89
N ASP A 104 8.42 -13.67 -22.62
CA ASP A 104 7.17 -13.33 -23.30
C ASP A 104 6.26 -12.44 -22.43
N ASP A 105 6.82 -11.78 -21.41
CA ASP A 105 6.08 -10.93 -20.44
C ASP A 105 5.02 -11.65 -19.59
N ARG A 106 5.09 -12.99 -19.53
CA ARG A 106 4.21 -13.78 -18.68
C ARG A 106 4.85 -14.03 -17.32
N CYS A 107 4.03 -14.00 -16.29
CA CYS A 107 4.50 -14.27 -14.94
C CYS A 107 4.90 -15.73 -14.77
N THR A 108 6.03 -16.03 -14.15
CA THR A 108 6.47 -17.40 -13.87
C THR A 108 5.99 -17.92 -12.52
N ILE A 109 5.37 -17.07 -11.70
CA ILE A 109 4.98 -17.37 -10.32
C ILE A 109 3.48 -17.28 -10.06
N TYR A 110 2.62 -17.68 -11.03
CA TYR A 110 1.15 -17.53 -10.93
C TYR A 110 0.55 -17.95 -9.57
N GLU A 111 0.98 -19.10 -9.04
CA GLU A 111 0.51 -19.62 -7.74
C GLU A 111 1.05 -18.87 -6.51
N LEU A 112 2.18 -18.17 -6.67
CA LEU A 112 2.88 -17.42 -5.63
C LEU A 112 2.77 -15.90 -5.81
N ARG A 113 1.98 -15.42 -6.78
CA ARG A 113 1.76 -13.99 -7.02
C ARG A 113 1.36 -13.31 -5.71
N PRO A 114 1.84 -12.09 -5.42
CA PRO A 114 1.30 -11.33 -4.30
C PRO A 114 -0.22 -11.11 -4.45
N LEU A 115 -0.95 -10.97 -3.33
CA LEU A 115 -2.40 -10.79 -3.32
C LEU A 115 -2.85 -9.65 -4.25
N VAL A 116 -2.14 -8.52 -4.23
CA VAL A 116 -2.44 -7.37 -5.11
C VAL A 116 -2.33 -7.74 -6.60
N CYS A 117 -1.40 -8.62 -6.99
CA CYS A 117 -1.29 -9.12 -8.36
C CYS A 117 -2.40 -10.13 -8.70
N ARG A 118 -2.95 -10.85 -7.72
CA ARG A 118 -4.06 -11.80 -7.93
C ARG A 118 -5.41 -11.11 -8.05
N ILE A 119 -5.56 -9.95 -7.41
CA ILE A 119 -6.81 -9.17 -7.48
C ILE A 119 -6.85 -8.19 -8.66
N TYR A 120 -5.72 -7.97 -9.33
CA TYR A 120 -5.65 -7.06 -10.48
C TYR A 120 -6.71 -7.45 -11.53
N PRO A 121 -7.54 -6.50 -12.01
CA PRO A 121 -7.31 -5.05 -11.98
C PRO A 121 -7.99 -4.32 -10.81
N MET A 122 -8.64 -5.05 -9.90
CA MET A 122 -9.43 -4.48 -8.80
C MET A 122 -8.59 -3.65 -7.82
N GLU A 123 -9.24 -2.70 -7.16
CA GLU A 123 -8.65 -1.87 -6.12
C GLU A 123 -8.82 -2.49 -4.73
N ILE A 124 -7.77 -2.42 -3.91
CA ILE A 124 -7.85 -2.80 -2.49
C ILE A 124 -8.69 -1.78 -1.72
N ASN A 125 -8.49 -0.48 -1.98
CA ASN A 125 -9.21 0.58 -1.29
C ASN A 125 -10.69 0.57 -1.75
N PRO A 126 -11.66 0.33 -0.84
CA PRO A 126 -13.08 0.24 -1.20
C PRO A 126 -13.67 1.56 -1.73
N HIS A 127 -13.00 2.70 -1.51
CA HIS A 127 -13.44 4.01 -1.98
C HIS A 127 -12.92 4.35 -3.38
N ILE A 128 -12.03 3.54 -3.96
CA ILE A 128 -11.51 3.75 -5.30
C ILE A 128 -12.23 2.78 -6.26
N PRO A 129 -13.07 3.28 -7.18
CA PRO A 129 -13.72 2.43 -8.15
C PRO A 129 -12.73 1.93 -9.21
N LEU A 130 -12.97 0.73 -9.74
CA LEU A 130 -12.25 0.26 -10.93
C LEU A 130 -12.55 1.16 -12.13
N ARG A 131 -11.49 1.75 -12.68
CA ARG A 131 -11.52 2.60 -13.88
C ARG A 131 -10.58 2.01 -14.93
N PRO A 132 -11.10 1.36 -16.00
CA PRO A 132 -10.27 0.77 -17.05
C PRO A 132 -9.27 1.74 -17.69
N ASP A 133 -9.67 3.01 -17.84
CA ASP A 133 -8.86 4.11 -18.36
C ASP A 133 -7.69 4.53 -17.46
N ALA A 134 -7.76 4.19 -16.16
CA ALA A 134 -6.70 4.43 -15.19
C ALA A 134 -5.73 3.24 -15.04
N LYS A 135 -5.80 2.26 -15.94
CA LYS A 135 -4.99 1.04 -15.91
C LYS A 135 -4.13 0.94 -17.16
N ASP A 136 -2.92 0.39 -17.01
CA ASP A 136 -1.95 0.31 -18.11
C ASP A 136 -2.28 -0.78 -19.15
N CYS A 137 -3.23 -1.66 -18.84
CA CYS A 137 -3.61 -2.76 -19.73
C CYS A 137 -4.15 -2.25 -21.08
N PRO A 138 -3.78 -2.91 -22.20
CA PRO A 138 -4.29 -2.57 -23.53
C PRO A 138 -5.80 -2.79 -23.65
N ALA A 139 -6.42 -2.20 -24.67
CA ALA A 139 -7.88 -2.19 -24.83
C ALA A 139 -8.51 -3.59 -24.99
N ASP A 140 -7.80 -4.52 -25.61
CA ASP A 140 -8.21 -5.92 -25.79
C ASP A 140 -8.37 -6.66 -24.45
N ALA A 141 -7.59 -6.31 -23.42
CA ALA A 141 -7.75 -6.82 -22.06
C ALA A 141 -9.14 -6.52 -21.47
N TRP A 142 -9.80 -5.45 -21.92
CA TRP A 142 -11.11 -5.00 -21.43
C TRP A 142 -12.29 -5.44 -22.32
N GLN A 143 -12.00 -6.03 -23.47
CA GLN A 143 -12.99 -6.52 -24.45
C GLN A 143 -13.13 -8.04 -24.43
N SER A 144 -12.16 -8.72 -23.81
CA SER A 144 -12.10 -10.17 -23.70
C SER A 144 -12.26 -10.61 -22.24
N GLY A 145 -12.53 -11.90 -22.06
CA GLY A 145 -12.67 -12.50 -20.73
C GLY A 145 -14.09 -12.50 -20.15
N PRO A 146 -14.24 -13.11 -18.96
CA PRO A 146 -15.50 -13.12 -18.24
C PRO A 146 -15.93 -11.69 -17.84
N VAL A 147 -17.23 -11.51 -17.62
CA VAL A 147 -17.74 -10.31 -16.95
C VAL A 147 -17.10 -10.25 -15.57
N LEU A 148 -16.41 -9.15 -15.27
CA LEU A 148 -15.80 -8.88 -13.97
C LEU A 148 -16.77 -8.09 -13.08
N ILE A 149 -17.39 -7.06 -13.63
CA ILE A 149 -18.40 -6.24 -12.94
C ILE A 149 -19.66 -6.20 -13.81
N HIS A 150 -20.80 -6.54 -13.23
CA HIS A 150 -22.12 -6.34 -13.84
C HIS A 150 -22.81 -5.14 -13.17
N GLY A 151 -23.00 -4.05 -13.92
CA GLY A 151 -23.40 -2.76 -13.35
C GLY A 151 -22.41 -2.27 -12.29
N THR A 152 -22.76 -2.38 -11.01
CA THR A 152 -21.90 -1.97 -9.89
C THR A 152 -21.36 -3.15 -9.07
N GLN A 153 -21.71 -4.38 -9.43
CA GLN A 153 -21.41 -5.57 -8.63
C GLN A 153 -20.27 -6.38 -9.23
N LEU A 154 -19.25 -6.66 -8.42
CA LEU A 154 -18.24 -7.67 -8.71
C LEU A 154 -18.90 -9.05 -8.72
N VAL A 155 -18.89 -9.73 -9.88
CA VAL A 155 -19.57 -11.03 -10.05
C VAL A 155 -18.69 -12.22 -9.66
N ASP A 156 -17.36 -12.06 -9.69
CA ASP A 156 -16.44 -13.12 -9.27
C ASP A 156 -16.31 -13.16 -7.74
N HIS A 157 -16.95 -14.16 -7.14
CA HIS A 157 -16.91 -14.39 -5.69
C HIS A 157 -15.51 -14.76 -5.17
N ARG A 158 -14.71 -15.49 -5.95
CA ARG A 158 -13.36 -15.87 -5.52
C ARG A 158 -12.46 -14.63 -5.49
N LEU A 159 -12.59 -13.77 -6.48
CA LEU A 159 -11.89 -12.48 -6.49
C LEU A 159 -12.34 -11.58 -5.34
N ALA A 160 -13.64 -11.52 -5.03
CA ALA A 160 -14.15 -10.79 -3.88
C ALA A 160 -13.52 -11.28 -2.55
N GLN A 161 -13.34 -12.60 -2.41
CA GLN A 161 -12.65 -13.18 -1.25
C GLN A 161 -11.18 -12.78 -1.20
N LEU A 162 -10.46 -12.78 -2.32
CA LEU A 162 -9.07 -12.35 -2.38
C LEU A 162 -8.90 -10.87 -2.02
N ILE A 163 -9.83 -10.00 -2.43
CA ILE A 163 -9.82 -8.58 -2.06
C ILE A 163 -9.98 -8.43 -0.54
N GLU A 164 -10.93 -9.15 0.08
CA GLU A 164 -11.07 -9.07 1.54
C GLU A 164 -9.88 -9.69 2.27
N GLN A 165 -9.30 -10.78 1.75
CA GLN A 165 -8.05 -11.33 2.29
C GLN A 165 -6.92 -10.29 2.25
N SER A 166 -6.77 -9.55 1.15
CA SER A 166 -5.78 -8.48 1.04
C SER A 166 -6.03 -7.36 2.06
N ARG A 167 -7.28 -6.94 2.24
CA ARG A 167 -7.66 -5.93 3.24
C ARG A 167 -7.43 -6.42 4.66
N GLN A 168 -7.72 -7.68 4.93
CA GLN A 168 -7.53 -8.27 6.24
C GLN A 168 -6.05 -8.40 6.58
N ALA A 169 -5.21 -8.79 5.61
CA ALA A 169 -3.76 -8.83 5.80
C ALA A 169 -3.18 -7.46 6.16
N ASP A 170 -3.66 -6.37 5.54
CA ASP A 170 -3.26 -5.02 5.93
C ASP A 170 -3.56 -4.69 7.40
N ARG A 171 -4.71 -5.17 7.93
CA ARG A 171 -5.12 -4.97 9.33
C ARG A 171 -4.26 -5.82 10.27
N ASP A 172 -4.01 -7.06 9.90
CA ASP A 172 -3.25 -8.02 10.72
C ASP A 172 -1.76 -7.67 10.76
N ASP A 173 -1.23 -7.14 9.65
CA ASP A 173 0.21 -6.90 9.48
C ASP A 173 0.67 -5.55 10.05
N ILE A 174 -0.21 -4.55 10.20
CA ILE A 174 0.22 -3.16 10.43
C ILE A 174 1.11 -3.02 11.67
N ARG A 175 0.75 -3.67 12.78
CA ARG A 175 1.57 -3.64 14.01
C ARG A 175 2.94 -4.27 13.79
N GLY A 176 3.01 -5.37 13.04
CA GLY A 176 4.27 -6.02 12.68
C GLY A 176 5.13 -5.13 11.79
N LYS A 177 4.52 -4.44 10.81
CA LYS A 177 5.20 -3.47 9.94
C LYS A 177 5.78 -2.30 10.74
N VAL A 178 5.06 -1.75 11.72
CA VAL A 178 5.58 -0.72 12.64
C VAL A 178 6.81 -1.23 13.40
N ALA A 179 6.71 -2.42 14.01
CA ALA A 179 7.82 -2.99 14.77
C ALA A 179 9.07 -3.23 13.90
N ILE A 180 8.89 -3.65 12.64
CA ILE A 180 9.99 -3.81 11.69
C ILE A 180 10.58 -2.46 11.30
N CYS A 181 9.75 -1.47 10.99
CA CYS A 181 10.22 -0.12 10.69
C CYS A 181 11.09 0.41 11.83
N GLN A 182 10.64 0.28 13.08
CA GLN A 182 11.42 0.67 14.25
C GLN A 182 12.75 -0.08 14.36
N ALA A 183 12.77 -1.40 14.13
CA ALA A 183 14.00 -2.18 14.13
C ALA A 183 14.99 -1.76 13.01
N LEU A 184 14.49 -1.14 11.94
CA LEU A 184 15.26 -0.60 10.82
C LEU A 184 15.61 0.88 10.99
N GLY A 185 15.19 1.55 12.08
CA GLY A 185 15.36 2.99 12.27
C GLY A 185 14.47 3.84 11.36
N ILE A 186 13.34 3.28 10.91
CA ILE A 186 12.31 3.98 10.14
C ILE A 186 11.24 4.50 11.11
N ASP A 187 11.25 5.81 11.34
CA ASP A 187 10.38 6.51 12.29
C ASP A 187 9.81 7.84 11.74
N THR A 188 10.10 8.16 10.48
CA THR A 188 9.63 9.38 9.84
C THR A 188 8.60 9.03 8.77
N SER A 189 7.45 9.69 8.83
CA SER A 189 6.32 9.50 7.91
C SER A 189 6.03 10.80 7.15
N ALA A 190 5.52 10.72 5.93
CA ALA A 190 4.83 11.87 5.32
C ALA A 190 3.44 12.06 5.96
N LEU A 191 2.85 13.26 5.82
CA LEU A 191 1.43 13.43 6.09
C LEU A 191 0.61 12.88 4.92
N LYS A 192 -0.41 12.08 5.23
CA LYS A 192 -1.36 11.54 4.27
C LYS A 192 -2.01 12.68 3.47
N GLY A 193 -2.12 12.48 2.16
CA GLY A 193 -2.56 13.51 1.21
C GLY A 193 -1.48 14.51 0.80
N ASN A 194 -0.30 14.50 1.42
CA ASN A 194 0.84 15.36 1.05
C ASN A 194 2.01 14.58 0.44
N GLY A 195 2.09 13.27 0.65
CA GLY A 195 3.09 12.43 0.01
C GLY A 195 3.35 11.10 0.73
N PHE A 196 4.49 10.50 0.40
CA PHE A 196 5.09 9.36 1.11
C PHE A 196 6.54 9.65 1.47
N THR A 197 6.99 9.14 2.61
CA THR A 197 8.41 8.87 2.83
C THR A 197 8.73 7.47 2.33
N ALA A 198 9.69 7.37 1.42
CA ALA A 198 10.11 6.15 0.77
C ALA A 198 11.51 5.73 1.25
N TYR A 199 11.59 4.51 1.77
CA TYR A 199 12.82 3.90 2.27
C TYR A 199 13.16 2.65 1.45
N LEU A 200 14.43 2.52 1.07
CA LEU A 200 14.96 1.29 0.47
C LEU A 200 15.93 0.64 1.47
N PRO A 201 15.43 -0.10 2.47
CA PRO A 201 16.28 -0.70 3.50
C PRO A 201 17.26 -1.72 2.91
N ASN A 202 18.37 -1.92 3.61
CA ASN A 202 19.28 -3.02 3.28
C ASN A 202 18.54 -4.37 3.37
N THR A 203 18.61 -5.18 2.31
CA THR A 203 17.86 -6.44 2.20
C THR A 203 18.15 -7.42 3.33
N GLN A 204 19.40 -7.51 3.79
CA GLN A 204 19.78 -8.41 4.89
C GLN A 204 19.23 -7.92 6.23
N ALA A 205 19.29 -6.61 6.49
CA ALA A 205 18.69 -6.02 7.69
C ALA A 205 17.17 -6.21 7.71
N LEU A 206 16.50 -6.00 6.57
CA LEU A 206 15.07 -6.25 6.43
C LEU A 206 14.72 -7.73 6.64
N ASP A 207 15.46 -8.66 6.04
CA ASP A 207 15.24 -10.10 6.23
C ASP A 207 15.38 -10.51 7.71
N GLN A 208 16.39 -9.98 8.40
CA GLN A 208 16.58 -10.22 9.82
C GLN A 208 15.39 -9.66 10.64
N ALA A 209 14.99 -8.42 10.38
CA ALA A 209 13.86 -7.78 11.06
C ALA A 209 12.54 -8.52 10.81
N LEU A 210 12.32 -8.99 9.58
CA LEU A 210 11.20 -9.85 9.23
C LEU A 210 11.24 -11.17 10.02
N ARG A 211 12.39 -11.82 10.21
CA ARG A 211 12.47 -13.05 11.00
C ARG A 211 12.28 -12.84 12.51
N GLN A 212 12.63 -11.66 13.03
CA GLN A 212 12.68 -11.37 14.47
C GLN A 212 11.58 -10.41 14.94
N VAL A 213 10.47 -10.30 14.21
CA VAL A 213 9.38 -9.35 14.54
C VAL A 213 8.93 -9.52 15.98
N ASN A 214 9.15 -8.47 16.78
CA ASN A 214 8.59 -8.36 18.12
C ASN A 214 7.48 -7.31 18.13
N ALA A 215 6.26 -7.73 17.79
CA ALA A 215 5.10 -6.83 17.80
C ALA A 215 4.76 -6.30 19.21
N THR A 216 5.30 -6.90 20.28
CA THR A 216 5.05 -6.45 21.67
C THR A 216 6.02 -5.38 22.16
N ALA A 217 7.03 -5.03 21.36
CA ALA A 217 7.94 -3.94 21.70
C ALA A 217 7.20 -2.61 21.87
N GLU A 218 7.70 -1.78 22.77
CA GLU A 218 7.23 -0.41 22.93
C GLU A 218 7.54 0.39 21.66
N ILE A 219 6.57 1.19 21.22
CA ILE A 219 6.70 1.98 19.99
C ILE A 219 7.39 3.30 20.30
N ALA A 220 8.49 3.57 19.60
CA ALA A 220 9.24 4.82 19.69
C ALA A 220 8.43 5.99 19.14
N ALA A 221 8.83 7.22 19.46
CA ALA A 221 8.22 8.41 18.89
C ALA A 221 8.54 8.55 17.40
N TRP A 222 7.55 9.00 16.63
CA TRP A 222 7.64 9.25 15.19
C TRP A 222 7.68 10.74 14.88
N THR A 223 8.18 11.06 13.69
CA THR A 223 8.22 12.43 13.13
C THR A 223 7.41 12.50 11.83
N LEU A 224 6.75 13.63 11.59
CA LEU A 224 6.13 13.94 10.31
C LEU A 224 7.06 14.79 9.45
N HIS A 225 7.33 14.34 8.22
CA HIS A 225 7.95 15.16 7.20
C HIS A 225 6.86 15.85 6.37
N VAL A 226 6.84 17.17 6.43
CA VAL A 226 5.94 18.05 5.67
C VAL A 226 6.74 19.20 5.10
N VAL A 227 6.54 19.50 3.81
CA VAL A 227 7.26 20.57 3.12
C VAL A 227 6.44 21.87 3.03
N ASP A 228 5.13 21.78 3.18
CA ASP A 228 4.23 22.94 3.20
C ASP A 228 4.39 23.69 4.54
N PRO A 229 4.82 24.98 4.54
CA PRO A 229 5.04 25.74 5.77
C PRO A 229 3.77 25.96 6.61
N GLU A 230 2.62 26.21 5.96
CA GLU A 230 1.36 26.45 6.67
C GLU A 230 0.92 25.18 7.39
N LEU A 231 1.05 24.04 6.72
CA LEU A 231 0.73 22.75 7.33
C LEU A 231 1.71 22.37 8.44
N CYS A 232 3.00 22.73 8.32
CA CYS A 232 3.98 22.55 9.40
C CYS A 232 3.58 23.33 10.66
N GLU A 233 3.15 24.58 10.50
CA GLU A 233 2.68 25.41 11.61
C GLU A 233 1.43 24.81 12.26
N GLN A 234 0.46 24.37 11.46
CA GLN A 234 -0.77 23.73 11.95
C GLN A 234 -0.47 22.45 12.75
N LEU A 235 0.41 21.59 12.25
CA LEU A 235 0.81 20.35 12.91
C LEU A 235 1.61 20.62 14.18
N THR A 236 2.51 21.59 14.17
CA THR A 236 3.28 21.97 15.37
C THR A 236 2.34 22.52 16.44
N ALA A 237 1.36 23.33 16.05
CA ALA A 237 0.34 23.87 16.95
C ALA A 237 -0.57 22.78 17.56
N SER A 238 -0.77 21.66 16.86
CA SER A 238 -1.48 20.48 17.40
C SER A 238 -0.60 19.56 18.25
N GLY A 239 0.68 19.92 18.45
CA GLY A 239 1.62 19.19 19.29
C GLY A 239 2.42 18.12 18.55
N ALA A 240 2.28 18.01 17.22
CA ALA A 240 3.00 17.03 16.43
C ALA A 240 4.50 17.36 16.34
N GLN A 241 5.32 16.33 16.29
CA GLN A 241 6.74 16.45 15.94
C GLN A 241 6.88 16.50 14.42
N VAL A 242 7.35 17.63 13.90
CA VAL A 242 7.43 17.90 12.45
C VAL A 242 8.86 18.24 12.05
N ARG A 243 9.23 17.87 10.83
CA ARG A 243 10.43 18.34 10.12
C ARG A 243 10.07 18.75 8.70
N SER A 244 10.79 19.73 8.16
CA SER A 244 10.66 20.18 6.77
C SER A 244 11.92 19.95 5.93
N GLU A 245 13.03 19.60 6.58
CA GLU A 245 14.29 19.28 5.91
C GLU A 245 14.33 17.80 5.51
N GLY A 246 14.81 17.54 4.30
CA GLY A 246 15.08 16.20 3.80
C GLY A 246 16.11 15.44 4.64
N ALA A 247 16.23 14.14 4.37
CA ALA A 247 17.21 13.28 5.01
C ALA A 247 17.90 12.40 3.95
N ASP A 248 19.13 11.97 4.22
CA ASP A 248 19.87 11.11 3.28
C ASP A 248 19.36 9.66 3.22
N TYR A 249 18.56 9.25 4.21
CA TYR A 249 18.13 7.86 4.41
C TYR A 249 16.70 7.56 3.96
N TYR A 250 15.96 8.57 3.47
CA TYR A 250 14.67 8.39 2.80
C TYR A 250 14.46 9.45 1.72
N SER A 251 13.59 9.16 0.75
CA SER A 251 13.09 10.16 -0.19
C SER A 251 11.68 10.61 0.20
N PHE A 252 11.39 11.91 0.07
CA PHE A 252 10.03 12.42 0.18
C PHE A 252 9.42 12.52 -1.22
N ILE A 253 8.30 11.82 -1.44
CA ILE A 253 7.56 11.81 -2.70
C ILE A 253 6.26 12.58 -2.47
N GLY A 254 6.24 13.85 -2.84
CA GLY A 254 5.07 14.72 -2.71
C GLY A 254 4.01 14.49 -3.79
N PHE A 255 2.78 14.93 -3.52
CA PHE A 255 1.66 14.94 -4.48
C PHE A 255 1.35 16.36 -4.98
#